data_AF-A0A351G8I4-F1
#
_entry.id   AF-A0A351G8I4-F1
#
_cell.length_a   1.000
_cell.length_b   1.000
_cell.length_c   1.000
_cell.angle_alpha   90.00
_cell.angle_beta   90.00
_cell.angle_gamma   90.00
#
_symmetry.space_group_name_H-M   'P 1'
#
loop_
_entity.id
_entity.type
_entity.pdbx_description
1 polymer ?
#
loop_
_entity_poly.entity_id
_entity_poly.type
_entity_poly.pdbx_seq_one_letter_code
_entity_poly.pdbx_strand_id
1 'polypeptide(L)'
;MPVLDIPYVSQLEDGARKYNNDCGAASGVMLVRAYKGDQTLTVDQYYKKTGQNTDQYLSASQVMNVLRDYDIPSTWRIGVTESDVRLLVDQKRPMIVLYNYKIIRENGISTEIPFSGFHFAVLVGIDDFFVYLNDPLWTNEKGKNLQIPLDTWMDAWTKFPVNNQGVPANPSRGAIIPEFPLDEVVVDEGQIYLKEAKRMRVIFPGGMNVRLGPGTEFSPVDSRNNGDVLMILETKADGADVWGCLGPNRWIAIQFNGNTYLVPDFPGGTNDPAIHEIYEVVGPDGLNVRSGSGISYPIVDALLTGQKIKVYATKQDAADVWGRIGIGQWIAIKFQGVELAKLSE
;
A
#
# COMPACT_ATOMS: atom_id res chain seq x y z
N MET A 1 24.17 -5.48 3.49
CA MET A 1 22.85 -4.84 3.32
C MET A 1 21.79 -5.83 3.77
N PRO A 2 20.70 -5.41 4.41
CA PRO A 2 19.79 -6.34 5.03
C PRO A 2 18.99 -7.10 3.97
N VAL A 3 19.12 -8.43 3.97
CA VAL A 3 18.12 -9.31 3.37
C VAL A 3 17.05 -9.50 4.45
N LEU A 4 15.82 -9.12 4.14
CA LEU A 4 14.68 -9.21 5.06
C LEU A 4 14.36 -10.68 5.35
N ASP A 5 14.22 -11.04 6.62
CA ASP A 5 13.82 -12.41 6.99
C ASP A 5 12.32 -12.59 6.80
N ILE A 6 11.95 -13.08 5.62
CA ILE A 6 10.58 -13.42 5.27
C ILE A 6 10.41 -14.93 5.36
N PRO A 7 9.38 -15.44 6.06
CA PRO A 7 9.04 -16.86 6.05
C PRO A 7 8.83 -17.35 4.62
N TYR A 8 9.53 -18.41 4.24
CA TYR A 8 9.45 -18.97 2.90
C TYR A 8 8.21 -19.87 2.76
N VAL A 9 7.57 -19.82 1.60
CA VAL A 9 6.43 -20.65 1.24
C VAL A 9 6.60 -21.14 -0.20
N SER A 10 6.68 -22.45 -0.40
CA SER A 10 6.66 -23.03 -1.74
C SER A 10 5.24 -23.12 -2.28
N GLN A 11 5.05 -22.89 -3.58
CA GLN A 11 3.82 -23.25 -4.28
C GLN A 11 3.80 -24.72 -4.79
N LEU A 12 4.87 -25.49 -4.55
CA LEU A 12 5.02 -26.86 -5.03
C LEU A 12 4.83 -27.91 -3.92
N GLU A 13 4.52 -27.46 -2.69
CA GLU A 13 4.53 -28.29 -1.49
C GLU A 13 3.14 -28.43 -0.84
N ASP A 14 3.09 -29.10 0.32
CA ASP A 14 1.86 -29.28 1.07
C ASP A 14 1.21 -27.93 1.43
N GLY A 15 -0.08 -27.81 1.13
CA GLY A 15 -0.84 -26.56 1.26
C GLY A 15 -0.92 -25.71 -0.01
N ALA A 16 -0.31 -26.16 -1.12
CA ALA A 16 -0.34 -25.53 -2.45
C ALA A 16 -0.62 -26.54 -3.59
N ARG A 17 -1.37 -27.61 -3.33
CA ARG A 17 -1.55 -28.71 -4.30
C ARG A 17 -2.83 -28.59 -5.13
N LYS A 18 -3.66 -27.58 -4.89
CA LYS A 18 -4.98 -27.48 -5.53
C LYS A 18 -4.96 -26.69 -6.84
N TYR A 19 -4.01 -25.78 -7.02
CA TYR A 19 -3.92 -24.86 -8.16
C TYR A 19 -2.48 -24.82 -8.68
N ASN A 20 -2.28 -24.58 -9.99
CA ASN A 20 -0.95 -24.46 -10.57
C ASN A 20 -0.52 -22.99 -10.80
N ASN A 21 -1.48 -22.06 -10.87
CA ASN A 21 -1.23 -20.63 -11.14
C ASN A 21 -1.26 -19.76 -9.88
N ASP A 22 -0.63 -20.24 -8.81
CA ASP A 22 -0.76 -19.74 -7.44
C ASP A 22 0.49 -19.03 -6.90
N CYS A 23 1.45 -18.67 -7.76
CA CYS A 23 2.66 -17.92 -7.37
C CYS A 23 2.35 -16.61 -6.62
N GLY A 24 1.30 -15.91 -7.04
CA GLY A 24 0.80 -14.71 -6.35
C GLY A 24 0.20 -15.01 -4.99
N ALA A 25 -0.44 -16.17 -4.82
CA ALA A 25 -0.98 -16.61 -3.53
C ALA A 25 0.16 -17.02 -2.58
N ALA A 26 1.14 -17.78 -3.05
CA ALA A 26 2.31 -18.17 -2.26
C ALA A 26 3.09 -16.93 -1.79
N SER A 27 3.34 -15.97 -2.70
CA SER A 27 3.97 -14.69 -2.35
C SER A 27 3.14 -13.89 -1.34
N GLY A 28 1.81 -13.90 -1.47
CA GLY A 28 0.90 -13.28 -0.52
C GLY A 28 0.96 -13.93 0.88
N VAL A 29 1.00 -15.27 0.94
CA VAL A 29 1.16 -16.02 2.21
C VAL A 29 2.48 -15.69 2.89
N MET A 30 3.58 -15.57 2.14
CA MET A 30 4.87 -15.15 2.71
C MET A 30 4.76 -13.80 3.42
N LEU A 31 4.07 -12.82 2.80
CA LEU A 31 3.84 -11.52 3.44
C LEU A 31 2.91 -11.61 4.64
N VAL A 32 1.80 -12.36 4.57
CA VAL A 32 0.91 -12.55 5.73
C VAL A 32 1.67 -13.16 6.91
N ARG A 33 2.49 -14.19 6.66
CA ARG A 33 3.34 -14.82 7.68
C ARG A 33 4.34 -13.83 8.28
N ALA A 34 4.97 -13.01 7.44
CA ALA A 34 5.95 -12.02 7.90
C ALA A 34 5.32 -10.92 8.75
N TYR A 35 4.16 -10.40 8.35
CA TYR A 35 3.51 -9.26 9.01
C TYR A 35 2.62 -9.65 10.19
N LYS A 36 2.00 -10.83 10.17
CA LYS A 36 1.01 -11.25 11.17
C LYS A 36 1.43 -12.45 12.00
N GLY A 37 2.55 -13.09 11.67
CA GLY A 37 3.00 -14.31 12.34
C GLY A 37 2.07 -15.52 12.12
N ASP A 38 1.08 -15.43 11.21
CA ASP A 38 0.13 -16.52 10.93
C ASP A 38 0.78 -17.62 10.09
N GLN A 39 1.34 -18.62 10.77
CA GLN A 39 1.97 -19.78 10.14
C GLN A 39 0.96 -20.81 9.59
N THR A 40 -0.34 -20.62 9.83
CA THR A 40 -1.38 -21.61 9.51
C THR A 40 -1.99 -21.41 8.12
N LEU A 41 -1.97 -20.18 7.61
CA LEU A 41 -2.51 -19.88 6.30
C LEU A 41 -1.74 -20.64 5.20
N THR A 42 -2.46 -21.41 4.39
CA THR A 42 -1.90 -22.14 3.24
C THR A 42 -2.11 -21.38 1.93
N VAL A 43 -1.34 -21.76 0.90
CA VAL A 43 -1.46 -21.18 -0.46
C VAL A 43 -2.84 -21.44 -1.04
N ASP A 44 -3.37 -22.67 -0.92
CA ASP A 44 -4.71 -23.03 -1.40
C ASP A 44 -5.83 -22.21 -0.72
N GLN A 45 -5.67 -21.92 0.58
CA GLN A 45 -6.61 -21.10 1.35
C GLN A 45 -6.55 -19.63 0.91
N TYR A 46 -5.34 -19.10 0.75
CA TYR A 46 -5.12 -17.76 0.22
C TYR A 46 -5.72 -17.62 -1.18
N TYR A 47 -5.42 -18.56 -2.08
CA TYR A 47 -5.93 -18.57 -3.45
C TYR A 47 -7.46 -18.57 -3.46
N LYS A 48 -8.11 -19.39 -2.63
CA LYS A 48 -9.58 -19.39 -2.52
C LYS A 48 -10.14 -18.04 -2.06
N LYS A 49 -9.46 -17.32 -1.16
CA LYS A 49 -9.87 -15.98 -0.68
C LYS A 49 -9.83 -14.92 -1.77
N THR A 50 -9.10 -15.13 -2.87
CA THR A 50 -9.08 -14.21 -4.02
C THR A 50 -10.40 -14.16 -4.80
N GLY A 51 -11.33 -15.08 -4.52
CA GLY A 51 -12.59 -15.25 -5.25
C GLY A 51 -12.46 -16.05 -6.55
N GLN A 52 -11.26 -16.53 -6.89
CA GLN A 52 -11.02 -17.36 -8.07
C GLN A 52 -11.48 -18.80 -7.84
N ASN A 53 -12.36 -19.30 -8.72
CA ASN A 53 -12.96 -20.63 -8.60
C ASN A 53 -12.32 -21.69 -9.51
N THR A 54 -11.44 -21.27 -10.42
CA THR A 54 -10.72 -22.10 -11.39
C THR A 54 -9.22 -21.82 -11.31
N ASP A 55 -8.41 -22.72 -11.86
CA ASP A 55 -6.96 -22.57 -11.93
C ASP A 55 -6.59 -21.54 -13.01
N GLN A 56 -6.31 -20.30 -12.59
CA GLN A 56 -6.09 -19.12 -13.43
C GLN A 56 -5.07 -18.21 -12.76
N TYR A 57 -4.32 -17.44 -13.55
CA TYR A 57 -3.40 -16.46 -13.01
C TYR A 57 -4.12 -15.41 -12.16
N LEU A 58 -3.56 -15.14 -10.98
CA LEU A 58 -4.02 -14.05 -10.12
C LEU A 58 -3.53 -12.70 -10.65
N SER A 59 -4.43 -11.72 -10.68
CA SER A 59 -4.06 -10.31 -10.87
C SER A 59 -3.46 -9.71 -9.61
N ALA A 60 -2.69 -8.63 -9.76
CA ALA A 60 -2.15 -7.89 -8.61
C ALA A 60 -3.26 -7.41 -7.65
N SER A 61 -4.40 -6.97 -8.18
CA SER A 61 -5.56 -6.54 -7.37
C SER A 61 -6.13 -7.68 -6.53
N GLN A 62 -6.19 -8.90 -7.06
CA GLN A 62 -6.68 -10.07 -6.32
C GLN A 62 -5.75 -10.43 -5.16
N VAL A 63 -4.44 -10.39 -5.38
CA VAL A 63 -3.45 -10.58 -4.30
C VAL A 63 -3.58 -9.47 -3.26
N MET A 64 -3.62 -8.20 -3.67
CA MET A 64 -3.77 -7.07 -2.74
C MET A 64 -5.06 -7.08 -1.92
N ASN A 65 -6.17 -7.56 -2.50
CA ASN A 65 -7.43 -7.67 -1.77
C ASN A 65 -7.32 -8.65 -0.60
N VAL A 66 -6.71 -9.82 -0.81
CA VAL A 66 -6.49 -10.77 0.29
C VAL A 66 -5.49 -10.21 1.30
N LEU A 67 -4.41 -9.53 0.88
CA LEU A 67 -3.50 -8.86 1.83
C LEU A 67 -4.23 -7.81 2.70
N ARG A 68 -5.18 -7.07 2.12
CA ARG A 68 -6.00 -6.10 2.85
C ARG A 68 -6.86 -6.76 3.93
N ASP A 69 -7.42 -7.93 3.66
CA ASP A 69 -8.21 -8.70 4.66
C ASP A 69 -7.35 -9.13 5.86
N TYR A 70 -6.03 -9.14 5.71
CA TYR A 70 -5.05 -9.38 6.77
C TYR A 70 -4.43 -8.08 7.26
N ASP A 71 -5.06 -6.91 7.12
CA ASP A 71 -4.52 -5.61 7.55
C ASP A 71 -3.10 -5.33 7.02
N ILE A 72 -2.82 -5.72 5.77
CA ILE A 72 -1.59 -5.37 5.03
C ILE A 72 -1.99 -4.58 3.77
N PRO A 73 -2.57 -3.37 3.90
CA PRO A 73 -2.79 -2.48 2.77
C PRO A 73 -1.51 -2.35 1.95
N SER A 74 -1.70 -2.48 0.64
CA SER A 74 -0.62 -2.54 -0.33
C SER A 74 -1.02 -1.79 -1.59
N THR A 75 -0.04 -1.20 -2.26
CA THR A 75 -0.25 -0.48 -3.53
C THR A 75 0.46 -1.21 -4.67
N TRP A 76 -0.20 -1.27 -5.84
CA TRP A 76 0.42 -1.67 -7.09
C TRP A 76 1.13 -0.47 -7.73
N ARG A 77 2.45 -0.53 -7.84
CA ARG A 77 3.27 0.47 -8.55
C ARG A 77 3.85 -0.16 -9.81
N ILE A 78 3.92 0.64 -10.87
CA ILE A 78 4.61 0.32 -12.12
C ILE A 78 5.79 1.28 -12.29
N GLY A 79 6.79 0.89 -13.07
CA GLY A 79 7.98 1.74 -13.29
C GLY A 79 8.83 1.95 -12.03
N VAL A 80 8.74 1.04 -11.05
CA VAL A 80 9.55 1.10 -9.83
C VAL A 80 11.04 1.04 -10.19
N THR A 81 11.83 1.92 -9.59
CA THR A 81 13.27 2.05 -9.89
C THR A 81 14.13 1.24 -8.94
N GLU A 82 15.42 1.06 -9.27
CA GLU A 82 16.38 0.47 -8.34
C GLU A 82 16.46 1.25 -7.02
N SER A 83 16.48 2.58 -7.09
CA SER A 83 16.52 3.45 -5.92
C SER A 83 15.28 3.29 -5.05
N ASP A 84 14.09 3.11 -5.66
CA ASP A 84 12.88 2.74 -4.91
C ASP A 84 13.07 1.40 -4.19
N VAL A 85 13.61 0.38 -4.88
CA VAL A 85 13.82 -0.97 -4.30
C VAL A 85 14.76 -0.90 -3.10
N ARG A 86 15.91 -0.22 -3.24
CA ARG A 86 16.86 0.00 -2.14
C ARG A 86 16.19 0.69 -0.96
N LEU A 87 15.48 1.79 -1.22
CA LEU A 87 14.75 2.54 -0.19
C LEU A 87 13.72 1.67 0.54
N LEU A 88 12.97 0.84 -0.19
CA LEU A 88 11.94 -0.03 0.39
C LEU A 88 12.55 -1.16 1.22
N VAL A 89 13.64 -1.78 0.75
CA VAL A 89 14.37 -2.80 1.52
C VAL A 89 14.97 -2.21 2.78
N ASP A 90 15.61 -1.04 2.71
CA ASP A 90 16.16 -0.34 3.89
C ASP A 90 15.05 0.02 4.89
N GLN A 91 13.85 0.31 4.40
CA GLN A 91 12.65 0.50 5.21
C GLN A 91 12.04 -0.81 5.70
N LYS A 92 12.65 -1.97 5.53
CA LYS A 92 12.08 -3.28 5.90
C LYS A 92 10.72 -3.56 5.24
N ARG A 93 10.53 -3.12 4.00
CA ARG A 93 9.30 -3.32 3.21
C ARG A 93 9.57 -4.29 2.06
N PRO A 94 9.26 -5.60 2.23
CA PRO A 94 9.36 -6.57 1.16
C PRO A 94 8.32 -6.26 0.07
N MET A 95 8.56 -6.70 -1.16
CA MET A 95 7.68 -6.41 -2.30
C MET A 95 7.31 -7.68 -3.05
N ILE A 96 6.07 -7.84 -3.47
CA ILE A 96 5.73 -8.89 -4.44
C ILE A 96 5.96 -8.32 -5.84
N VAL A 97 6.91 -8.88 -6.57
CA VAL A 97 7.36 -8.39 -7.89
C VAL A 97 6.87 -9.30 -9.00
N LEU A 98 6.40 -8.71 -10.11
CA LEU A 98 6.01 -9.46 -11.32
C LEU A 98 7.11 -9.37 -12.37
N TYR A 99 7.71 -10.49 -12.75
CA TYR A 99 8.84 -10.51 -13.70
C TYR A 99 8.75 -11.65 -14.73
N ASN A 100 9.56 -11.53 -15.77
CA ASN A 100 9.66 -12.51 -16.84
C ASN A 100 10.66 -13.63 -16.49
N TYR A 101 10.13 -14.77 -16.04
CA TYR A 101 10.92 -15.89 -15.55
C TYR A 101 11.84 -16.51 -16.62
N LYS A 102 11.43 -16.41 -17.89
CA LYS A 102 12.20 -16.91 -19.03
C LYS A 102 13.58 -16.26 -19.12
N ILE A 103 13.67 -14.95 -18.85
CA ILE A 103 14.93 -14.20 -18.92
C ILE A 103 15.93 -14.71 -17.88
N ILE A 104 15.46 -15.07 -16.69
CA ILE A 104 16.31 -15.67 -15.64
C ILE A 104 16.96 -16.96 -16.15
N ARG A 105 16.14 -17.85 -16.75
CA ARG A 105 16.62 -19.13 -17.28
C ARG A 105 17.58 -18.98 -18.46
N GLU A 106 17.26 -18.09 -19.41
CA GLU A 106 18.09 -17.86 -20.59
C GLU A 106 19.46 -17.25 -20.25
N ASN A 107 19.57 -16.59 -19.10
CA ASN A 107 20.84 -16.11 -18.55
C ASN A 107 21.57 -17.15 -17.69
N GLY A 108 21.15 -18.42 -17.72
CA GLY A 108 21.85 -19.53 -17.07
C GLY A 108 21.66 -19.61 -15.55
N ILE A 109 20.72 -18.86 -14.99
CA ILE A 109 20.36 -18.94 -13.58
C ILE A 109 19.43 -20.13 -13.39
N SER A 110 19.79 -21.01 -12.45
CA SER A 110 19.03 -22.23 -12.15
C SER A 110 17.59 -21.92 -11.78
N THR A 111 16.66 -22.79 -12.19
CA THR A 111 15.26 -22.81 -11.77
C THR A 111 14.89 -24.26 -11.48
N GLU A 112 14.07 -24.52 -10.46
CA GLU A 112 13.73 -25.91 -10.10
C GLU A 112 12.85 -26.59 -11.14
N ILE A 113 11.92 -25.81 -11.73
CA ILE A 113 11.03 -26.29 -12.78
C ILE A 113 11.30 -25.56 -14.11
N PRO A 114 11.00 -26.19 -15.26
CA PRO A 114 11.22 -25.59 -16.55
C PRO A 114 10.07 -24.64 -16.97
N PHE A 115 9.77 -23.64 -16.13
CA PHE A 115 8.78 -22.60 -16.40
C PHE A 115 9.37 -21.44 -17.23
N SER A 116 8.56 -20.80 -18.07
CA SER A 116 8.98 -19.67 -18.93
C SER A 116 7.91 -18.57 -19.02
N GLY A 117 6.94 -18.58 -18.11
CA GLY A 117 5.89 -17.56 -18.05
C GLY A 117 6.28 -16.36 -17.18
N PHE A 118 5.29 -15.53 -16.88
CA PHE A 118 5.44 -14.43 -15.92
C PHE A 118 5.21 -14.94 -14.51
N HIS A 119 5.96 -14.39 -13.56
CA HIS A 119 6.05 -14.96 -12.23
C HIS A 119 6.01 -13.90 -11.14
N PHE A 120 5.32 -14.23 -10.04
CA PHE A 120 5.36 -13.46 -8.81
C PHE A 120 6.35 -14.10 -7.84
N ALA A 121 7.21 -13.28 -7.25
CA ALA A 121 8.10 -13.63 -6.15
C ALA A 121 8.17 -12.49 -5.14
N VAL A 122 8.70 -12.73 -3.94
CA VAL A 122 8.91 -11.68 -2.94
C VAL A 122 10.36 -11.17 -3.02
N LEU A 123 10.54 -9.90 -3.36
CA LEU A 123 11.82 -9.21 -3.27
C LEU A 123 12.09 -8.84 -1.81
N VAL A 124 13.19 -9.36 -1.28
CA VAL A 124 13.56 -9.28 0.13
C VAL A 124 14.90 -8.60 0.37
N GLY A 125 15.67 -8.31 -0.68
CA GLY A 125 16.94 -7.61 -0.54
C GLY A 125 17.47 -7.12 -1.88
N ILE A 126 18.42 -6.19 -1.82
CA ILE A 126 19.20 -5.72 -2.95
C ILE A 126 20.58 -5.29 -2.45
N ASP A 127 21.62 -5.55 -3.25
CA ASP A 127 22.93 -4.94 -3.11
C ASP A 127 23.44 -4.43 -4.47
N ASP A 128 24.73 -4.11 -4.56
CA ASP A 128 25.32 -3.54 -5.78
C ASP A 128 25.47 -4.57 -6.92
N PHE A 129 25.26 -5.85 -6.62
CA PHE A 129 25.46 -6.96 -7.56
C PHE A 129 24.20 -7.81 -7.74
N PHE A 130 23.33 -7.91 -6.74
CA PHE A 130 22.24 -8.87 -6.70
C PHE A 130 20.94 -8.26 -6.17
N VAL A 131 19.83 -8.78 -6.68
CA VAL A 131 18.54 -8.76 -6.00
C VAL A 131 18.31 -10.11 -5.34
N TYR A 132 17.74 -10.09 -4.14
CA TYR A 132 17.40 -11.28 -3.37
C TYR A 132 15.91 -11.52 -3.43
N LEU A 133 15.51 -12.70 -3.91
CA LEU A 133 14.11 -13.10 -4.05
C LEU A 133 13.80 -14.32 -3.19
N ASN A 134 12.62 -14.35 -2.59
CA ASN A 134 11.94 -15.60 -2.24
C ASN A 134 11.07 -16.02 -3.42
N ASP A 135 11.55 -16.99 -4.20
CA ASP A 135 10.85 -17.54 -5.37
C ASP A 135 10.01 -18.76 -4.97
N PRO A 136 8.67 -18.71 -5.04
CA PRO A 136 7.82 -19.82 -4.61
C PRO A 136 7.90 -21.07 -5.50
N LEU A 137 8.52 -21.01 -6.69
CA LEU A 137 8.64 -22.16 -7.62
C LEU A 137 9.73 -23.17 -7.25
N TRP A 138 10.18 -23.15 -5.99
CA TRP A 138 11.18 -24.08 -5.47
C TRP A 138 10.65 -24.83 -4.26
N THR A 139 11.10 -26.06 -4.08
CA THR A 139 10.82 -26.90 -2.90
C THR A 139 11.93 -26.75 -1.86
N ASN A 140 11.66 -27.22 -0.64
CA ASN A 140 12.63 -27.35 0.45
C ASN A 140 13.40 -26.05 0.76
N GLU A 141 12.70 -24.92 0.72
CA GLU A 141 13.25 -23.57 0.91
C GLU A 141 14.39 -23.16 -0.03
N LYS A 142 14.68 -23.92 -1.10
CA LYS A 142 15.75 -23.58 -2.06
C LYS A 142 15.50 -22.27 -2.79
N GLY A 143 14.24 -21.84 -2.86
CA GLY A 143 13.84 -20.56 -3.41
C GLY A 143 14.00 -19.38 -2.45
N LYS A 144 14.37 -19.60 -1.18
CA LYS A 144 14.57 -18.53 -0.18
C LYS A 144 15.87 -17.77 -0.48
N ASN A 145 15.80 -16.44 -0.50
CA ASN A 145 16.94 -15.54 -0.69
C ASN A 145 17.78 -15.83 -1.95
N LEU A 146 17.16 -16.29 -3.03
CA LEU A 146 17.83 -16.51 -4.31
C LEU A 146 18.48 -15.22 -4.79
N GLN A 147 19.75 -15.32 -5.12
CA GLN A 147 20.54 -14.22 -5.65
C GLN A 147 20.39 -14.17 -7.16
N ILE A 148 19.84 -13.07 -7.65
CA ILE A 148 19.69 -12.79 -9.08
C ILE A 148 20.62 -11.62 -9.41
N PRO A 149 21.59 -11.76 -10.34
CA PRO A 149 22.42 -10.64 -10.77
C PRO A 149 21.57 -9.44 -11.17
N LEU A 150 21.93 -8.25 -10.70
CA LEU A 150 21.12 -7.04 -10.79
C LEU A 150 20.77 -6.67 -12.24
N ASP A 151 21.72 -6.79 -13.17
CA ASP A 151 21.49 -6.55 -14.60
C ASP A 151 20.46 -7.54 -15.19
N THR A 152 20.62 -8.83 -14.87
CA THR A 152 19.69 -9.88 -15.29
C THR A 152 18.29 -9.66 -14.70
N TRP A 153 18.23 -9.24 -13.44
CA TRP A 153 16.99 -8.88 -12.77
C TRP A 153 16.30 -7.70 -13.46
N MET A 154 17.04 -6.62 -13.74
CA MET A 154 16.49 -5.43 -14.38
C MET A 154 15.90 -5.73 -15.76
N ASP A 155 16.55 -6.60 -16.51
CA ASP A 155 16.04 -7.11 -17.77
C ASP A 155 14.77 -7.93 -17.57
N ALA A 156 14.78 -8.90 -16.66
CA ALA A 156 13.63 -9.76 -16.37
C ALA A 156 12.41 -8.97 -15.88
N TRP A 157 12.63 -7.91 -15.11
CA TRP A 157 11.58 -7.09 -14.52
C TRP A 157 11.07 -5.99 -15.47
N THR A 158 11.82 -5.68 -16.54
CA THR A 158 11.44 -4.65 -17.52
C THR A 158 10.89 -5.23 -18.81
N LYS A 159 11.50 -6.30 -19.35
CA LYS A 159 11.28 -6.79 -20.72
C LYS A 159 10.14 -7.82 -20.78
N PHE A 160 8.99 -7.35 -21.25
CA PHE A 160 7.82 -8.17 -21.53
C PHE A 160 7.54 -8.24 -23.04
N PRO A 161 7.06 -9.39 -23.56
CA PRO A 161 6.60 -9.49 -24.94
C PRO A 161 5.53 -8.44 -25.24
N VAL A 162 5.62 -7.81 -26.42
CA VAL A 162 4.63 -6.84 -26.90
C VAL A 162 3.70 -7.50 -27.91
N ASN A 163 2.43 -7.09 -27.93
CA ASN A 163 1.50 -7.49 -28.98
C ASN A 163 1.80 -6.75 -30.31
N ASN A 164 1.03 -7.05 -31.36
CA ASN A 164 1.19 -6.44 -32.68
C ASN A 164 0.99 -4.92 -32.70
N GLN A 165 0.46 -4.34 -31.63
CA GLN A 165 0.26 -2.89 -31.43
C GLN A 165 1.37 -2.27 -30.55
N GLY A 166 2.41 -3.03 -30.20
CA GLY A 166 3.51 -2.57 -29.35
C GLY A 166 3.16 -2.46 -27.87
N VAL A 167 2.00 -2.98 -27.44
CA VAL A 167 1.58 -2.95 -26.03
C VAL A 167 2.15 -4.17 -25.31
N PRO A 168 2.91 -4.00 -24.22
CA PRO A 168 3.44 -5.10 -23.42
C PRO A 168 2.33 -5.98 -22.82
N ALA A 169 2.56 -7.29 -22.75
CA ALA A 169 1.66 -8.25 -22.11
C ALA A 169 1.48 -7.98 -20.60
N ASN A 170 2.47 -7.37 -19.97
CA ASN A 170 2.45 -6.92 -18.58
C ASN A 170 3.23 -5.61 -18.43
N PRO A 171 2.88 -4.76 -17.45
CA PRO A 171 3.59 -3.52 -17.22
C PRO A 171 5.02 -3.76 -16.72
N SER A 172 5.97 -2.97 -17.22
CA SER A 172 7.35 -3.00 -16.76
C SER A 172 7.48 -2.56 -15.30
N ARG A 173 8.31 -3.29 -14.54
CA ARG A 173 8.68 -3.00 -13.15
C ARG A 173 7.48 -2.87 -12.22
N GLY A 174 6.57 -3.83 -12.34
CA GLY A 174 5.39 -3.96 -11.50
C GLY A 174 5.72 -4.57 -10.14
N ALA A 175 5.25 -3.93 -9.06
CA ALA A 175 5.34 -4.45 -7.71
C ALA A 175 4.10 -4.13 -6.87
N ILE A 176 3.70 -5.09 -6.03
CA ILE A 176 2.81 -4.87 -4.89
C ILE A 176 3.68 -4.52 -3.69
N ILE A 177 3.41 -3.37 -3.08
CA ILE A 177 4.25 -2.81 -2.03
C ILE A 177 3.37 -2.57 -0.79
N PRO A 178 3.61 -3.27 0.34
CA PRO A 178 2.97 -2.98 1.61
C PRO A 178 3.20 -1.54 2.05
N GLU A 179 2.19 -0.89 2.61
CA GLU A 179 2.25 0.54 2.96
C GLU A 179 3.16 0.86 4.16
N PHE A 180 3.46 -0.14 5.00
CA PHE A 180 4.25 0.00 6.23
C PHE A 180 5.32 -1.11 6.36
N PRO A 181 6.37 -0.90 7.17
CA PRO A 181 7.50 -1.83 7.33
C PRO A 181 7.14 -3.09 8.14
N LEU A 182 7.96 -4.13 8.04
CA LEU A 182 7.94 -5.25 8.99
C LEU A 182 8.35 -4.77 10.38
N ASP A 183 7.60 -5.19 11.39
CA ASP A 183 7.83 -4.81 12.78
C ASP A 183 9.18 -5.36 13.28
N GLU A 184 10.15 -4.46 13.53
CA GLU A 184 10.93 -4.54 14.76
C GLU A 184 10.37 -3.47 15.69
N VAL A 185 9.46 -3.91 16.56
CA VAL A 185 8.95 -3.12 17.68
C VAL A 185 9.88 -3.39 18.86
N VAL A 186 10.82 -2.48 19.11
CA VAL A 186 11.08 -2.07 20.51
C VAL A 186 10.38 -0.73 20.67
N VAL A 187 9.05 -0.80 20.71
CA VAL A 187 8.24 0.25 21.32
C VAL A 187 8.26 -0.15 22.79
N ASP A 188 8.99 0.61 23.60
CA ASP A 188 8.80 0.62 25.06
C ASP A 188 7.28 0.68 25.30
N GLU A 189 6.74 -0.16 26.18
CA GLU A 189 5.29 -0.30 26.44
C GLU A 189 4.66 0.96 27.08
N GLY A 190 5.13 2.14 26.72
CA GLY A 190 4.52 3.44 26.92
C GLY A 190 3.82 3.92 25.65
N GLN A 191 2.63 3.38 25.36
CA GLN A 191 1.52 4.11 24.73
C GLN A 191 1.78 4.81 23.36
N ILE A 192 1.79 4.07 22.24
CA ILE A 192 1.37 4.67 20.95
C ILE A 192 -0.14 4.40 20.78
N TYR A 193 -0.96 5.33 21.27
CA TYR A 193 -2.37 5.39 20.92
C TYR A 193 -2.48 6.22 19.63
N LEU A 194 -2.95 5.61 18.54
CA LEU A 194 -3.29 6.34 17.30
C LEU A 194 -4.39 7.37 17.63
N LYS A 195 -3.98 8.60 17.95
CA LYS A 195 -4.92 9.66 18.32
C LYS A 195 -5.44 10.41 17.10
N GLU A 196 -4.62 10.68 16.08
CA GLU A 196 -5.03 11.48 14.91
C GLU A 196 -4.11 11.21 13.71
N ALA A 197 -4.64 10.60 12.62
CA ALA A 197 -3.94 10.57 11.34
C ALA A 197 -4.20 11.88 10.57
N LYS A 198 -3.16 12.68 10.32
CA LYS A 198 -3.25 13.99 9.64
C LYS A 198 -2.49 13.95 8.32
N ARG A 199 -3.16 14.25 7.20
CA ARG A 199 -2.45 14.55 5.93
C ARG A 199 -1.79 15.91 6.03
N MET A 200 -0.51 16.00 5.72
CA MET A 200 0.27 17.25 5.77
C MET A 200 1.18 17.38 4.55
N ARG A 201 1.41 18.61 4.10
CA ARG A 201 2.27 18.94 2.97
C ARG A 201 3.55 19.61 3.47
N VAL A 202 4.68 19.21 2.91
CA VAL A 202 5.96 19.88 3.12
C VAL A 202 5.96 21.20 2.37
N ILE A 203 6.23 22.31 3.08
CA ILE A 203 6.27 23.66 2.50
C ILE A 203 7.67 24.27 2.46
N PHE A 204 8.67 23.56 3.00
CA PHE A 204 10.03 24.08 3.07
C PHE A 204 10.76 23.90 1.73
N PRO A 205 11.25 24.99 1.09
CA PRO A 205 11.82 24.92 -0.25
C PRO A 205 13.05 24.02 -0.40
N GLY A 206 13.84 23.86 0.68
CA GLY A 206 15.06 23.05 0.68
C GLY A 206 14.84 21.55 0.88
N GLY A 207 13.60 21.11 1.06
CA GLY A 207 13.29 19.75 1.49
C GLY A 207 13.63 19.51 2.96
N MET A 208 13.01 18.47 3.53
CA MET A 208 13.03 18.18 4.96
C MET A 208 13.70 16.83 5.22
N ASN A 209 14.48 16.74 6.30
CA ASN A 209 15.00 15.47 6.78
C ASN A 209 13.95 14.75 7.63
N VAL A 210 13.76 13.46 7.36
CA VAL A 210 13.11 12.51 8.25
C VAL A 210 14.19 11.86 9.12
N ARG A 211 13.95 11.74 10.42
CA ARG A 211 14.95 11.37 11.44
C ARG A 211 14.50 10.16 12.27
N LEU A 212 15.46 9.46 12.87
CA LEU A 212 15.22 8.31 13.75
C LEU A 212 14.32 8.63 14.95
N GLY A 213 14.27 9.89 15.38
CA GLY A 213 13.47 10.33 16.51
C GLY A 213 13.07 11.80 16.39
N PRO A 214 12.15 12.26 17.24
CA PRO A 214 11.67 13.64 17.26
C PRO A 214 12.72 14.56 17.88
N GLY A 215 13.59 15.12 17.05
CA GLY A 215 14.68 16.00 17.48
C GLY A 215 15.80 16.09 16.44
N THR A 216 16.66 17.10 16.55
CA THR A 216 17.78 17.28 15.60
C THR A 216 19.04 16.47 15.96
N GLU A 217 19.11 16.00 17.20
CA GLU A 217 20.09 15.07 17.75
C GLU A 217 19.97 13.66 17.15
N PHE A 218 18.80 13.31 16.61
CA PHE A 218 18.58 12.04 15.92
C PHE A 218 19.08 12.08 14.48
N SER A 219 19.77 11.01 14.06
CA SER A 219 20.30 10.87 12.71
C SER A 219 19.20 10.92 11.63
N PRO A 220 19.44 11.60 10.49
CA PRO A 220 18.57 11.52 9.32
C PRO A 220 18.52 10.09 8.74
N VAL A 221 17.34 9.69 8.25
CA VAL A 221 17.09 8.36 7.65
C VAL A 221 16.37 8.41 6.31
N ASP A 222 15.71 9.53 5.99
CA ASP A 222 15.00 9.74 4.73
C ASP A 222 14.87 11.26 4.50
N SER A 223 14.43 11.68 3.33
CA SER A 223 14.18 13.08 3.01
C SER A 223 12.84 13.26 2.29
N ARG A 224 12.24 14.44 2.42
CA ARG A 224 10.98 14.80 1.75
C ARG A 224 11.15 16.11 1.01
N ASN A 225 10.77 16.10 -0.26
CA ASN A 225 10.87 17.27 -1.11
C ASN A 225 9.77 18.28 -0.77
N ASN A 226 10.00 19.54 -1.15
CA ASN A 226 8.94 20.55 -1.11
C ASN A 226 7.73 20.08 -1.92
N GLY A 227 6.53 20.22 -1.36
CA GLY A 227 5.28 19.79 -1.99
C GLY A 227 4.88 18.33 -1.72
N ASP A 228 5.76 17.50 -1.13
CA ASP A 228 5.42 16.13 -0.74
C ASP A 228 4.25 16.13 0.25
N VAL A 229 3.31 15.20 0.05
CA VAL A 229 2.17 14.99 0.95
C VAL A 229 2.41 13.73 1.77
N LEU A 230 2.29 13.86 3.08
CA LEU A 230 2.64 12.85 4.08
C LEU A 230 1.43 12.55 4.95
N MET A 231 1.37 11.31 5.47
CA MET A 231 0.47 10.97 6.55
C MET A 231 1.24 11.05 7.86
N ILE A 232 0.82 11.93 8.77
CA ILE A 232 1.30 12.02 10.14
C ILE A 232 0.41 11.14 11.01
N LEU A 233 0.97 10.10 11.60
CA LEU A 233 0.26 9.12 12.43
C LEU A 233 0.13 9.58 13.89
N GLU A 234 1.08 10.39 14.34
CA GLU A 234 1.17 10.93 15.68
C GLU A 234 2.00 12.23 15.68
N THR A 235 1.78 13.12 16.64
CA THR A 235 2.62 14.30 16.87
C THR A 235 3.20 14.30 18.27
N LYS A 236 4.49 14.66 18.41
CA LYS A 236 5.16 14.89 19.69
C LYS A 236 5.62 16.34 19.79
N ALA A 237 5.28 16.99 20.89
CA ALA A 237 5.71 18.35 21.18
C ALA A 237 6.88 18.32 22.18
N ASP A 238 7.85 19.21 21.96
CA ASP A 238 8.88 19.56 22.93
C ASP A 238 9.03 21.09 22.96
N GLY A 239 8.49 21.72 24.01
CA GLY A 239 8.35 23.17 24.07
C GLY A 239 7.52 23.73 22.90
N ALA A 240 8.15 24.57 22.07
CA ALA A 240 7.54 25.17 20.88
C ALA A 240 7.75 24.34 19.59
N ASP A 241 8.56 23.28 19.66
CA ASP A 241 8.84 22.42 18.52
C ASP A 241 7.83 21.27 18.47
N VAL A 242 7.40 20.91 17.27
CA VAL A 242 6.42 19.86 17.01
C VAL A 242 6.97 18.94 15.95
N TRP A 243 6.99 17.64 16.24
CA TRP A 243 7.46 16.60 15.34
C TRP A 243 6.30 15.65 14.98
N GLY A 244 6.23 15.26 13.71
CA GLY A 244 5.25 14.30 13.20
C GLY A 244 5.87 12.93 12.94
N CYS A 245 5.22 11.88 13.42
CA CYS A 245 5.58 10.50 13.18
C CYS A 245 4.99 10.03 11.85
N LEU A 246 5.84 9.57 10.93
CA LEU A 246 5.46 8.95 9.65
C LEU A 246 5.38 7.41 9.77
N GLY A 247 5.82 6.87 10.90
CA GLY A 247 6.02 5.46 11.18
C GLY A 247 7.20 5.24 12.14
N PRO A 248 7.49 3.99 12.53
CA PRO A 248 8.57 3.67 13.46
C PRO A 248 9.90 4.30 13.04
N ASN A 249 10.57 4.98 13.99
CA ASN A 249 11.84 5.67 13.79
C ASN A 249 11.86 6.66 12.60
N ARG A 250 10.71 7.26 12.28
CA ARG A 250 10.57 8.22 11.16
C ARG A 250 9.81 9.44 11.61
N TRP A 251 10.55 10.47 12.01
CA TRP A 251 10.01 11.72 12.50
C TRP A 251 10.43 12.87 11.62
N ILE A 252 9.50 13.78 11.35
CA ILE A 252 9.74 14.99 10.56
C ILE A 252 9.28 16.21 11.34
N ALA A 253 10.07 17.29 11.33
CA ALA A 253 9.70 18.51 12.03
C ALA A 253 8.48 19.14 11.36
N ILE A 254 7.39 19.32 12.11
CA ILE A 254 6.22 20.11 11.71
C ILE A 254 6.48 21.59 12.05
N GLN A 255 6.93 21.85 13.28
CA GLN A 255 7.39 23.16 13.74
C GLN A 255 8.75 22.99 14.41
N PHE A 256 9.70 23.87 14.11
CA PHE A 256 11.02 23.83 14.72
C PHE A 256 11.66 25.22 14.76
N ASN A 257 12.23 25.63 15.89
CA ASN A 257 12.85 26.95 16.09
C ASN A 257 11.94 28.12 15.63
N GLY A 258 10.64 28.02 15.94
CA GLY A 258 9.65 29.05 15.59
C GLY A 258 9.21 29.08 14.12
N ASN A 259 9.70 28.16 13.28
CA ASN A 259 9.28 28.03 11.88
C ASN A 259 8.31 26.87 11.70
N THR A 260 7.37 27.00 10.76
CA THR A 260 6.49 25.91 10.32
C THR A 260 7.00 25.31 9.01
N TYR A 261 7.14 23.99 8.97
CA TYR A 261 7.70 23.26 7.82
C TYR A 261 6.68 22.36 7.13
N LEU A 262 5.67 21.89 7.88
CA LEU A 262 4.54 21.15 7.36
C LEU A 262 3.25 21.89 7.68
N VAL A 263 2.33 21.91 6.74
CA VAL A 263 0.96 22.42 6.94
C VAL A 263 -0.04 21.31 6.66
N PRO A 264 -1.23 21.29 7.31
CA PRO A 264 -2.28 20.36 6.93
C PRO A 264 -2.55 20.39 5.42
N ASP A 265 -2.57 19.20 4.80
CA ASP A 265 -2.90 19.02 3.40
C ASP A 265 -4.34 18.52 3.30
N PHE A 266 -5.25 19.47 3.12
CA PHE A 266 -6.63 19.16 2.80
C PHE A 266 -6.74 19.01 1.28
N PRO A 267 -7.23 17.88 0.77
CA PRO A 267 -7.47 17.75 -0.66
C PRO A 267 -8.56 18.76 -1.06
N GLY A 268 -8.18 19.91 -1.65
CA GLY A 268 -9.14 20.95 -2.07
C GLY A 268 -8.62 22.38 -2.27
N GLY A 269 -7.43 22.74 -1.77
CA GLY A 269 -6.91 24.11 -1.88
C GLY A 269 -7.60 25.11 -0.94
N THR A 270 -7.13 26.36 -0.93
CA THR A 270 -7.50 27.44 0.02
C THR A 270 -8.89 28.05 -0.20
N ASN A 271 -9.76 27.41 -0.99
CA ASN A 271 -11.05 27.98 -1.40
C ASN A 271 -12.27 27.17 -0.93
N ASP A 272 -12.12 26.11 -0.12
CA ASP A 272 -13.28 25.47 0.50
C ASP A 272 -13.69 26.24 1.79
N PRO A 273 -14.97 26.58 2.00
CA PRO A 273 -15.37 27.46 3.10
C PRO A 273 -15.16 26.88 4.50
N ALA A 274 -15.06 27.78 5.47
CA ALA A 274 -14.82 27.48 6.87
C ALA A 274 -16.07 26.86 7.55
N ILE A 275 -16.03 25.54 7.73
CA ILE A 275 -16.97 24.69 8.50
C ILE A 275 -18.36 24.56 7.87
N HIS A 276 -18.79 23.31 7.74
CA HIS A 276 -20.08 22.92 7.20
C HIS A 276 -20.81 21.91 8.10
N GLU A 277 -22.11 21.77 7.85
CA GLU A 277 -23.10 21.14 8.73
C GLU A 277 -22.80 19.64 8.99
N ILE A 278 -23.18 19.19 10.20
CA ILE A 278 -23.09 17.78 10.58
C ILE A 278 -24.39 17.11 10.18
N TYR A 279 -24.28 16.03 9.42
CA TYR A 279 -25.39 15.18 9.05
C TYR A 279 -25.29 13.84 9.78
N GLU A 280 -26.43 13.25 10.10
CA GLU A 280 -26.55 11.87 10.59
C GLU A 280 -27.12 11.00 9.46
N VAL A 281 -26.50 9.86 9.19
CA VAL A 281 -27.00 8.86 8.23
C VAL A 281 -28.29 8.26 8.77
N VAL A 282 -29.39 8.36 8.02
CA VAL A 282 -30.72 7.85 8.40
C VAL A 282 -31.27 6.78 7.47
N GLY A 283 -30.59 6.52 6.35
CA GLY A 283 -30.93 5.40 5.48
C GLY A 283 -30.94 4.07 6.27
N PRO A 284 -31.96 3.21 6.12
CA PRO A 284 -32.10 2.00 6.94
C PRO A 284 -30.93 1.01 6.74
N ASP A 285 -30.32 1.03 5.55
CA ASP A 285 -29.21 0.15 5.17
C ASP A 285 -27.86 0.87 5.12
N GLY A 286 -27.76 2.06 5.74
CA GLY A 286 -26.59 2.93 5.64
C GLY A 286 -26.54 3.72 4.32
N LEU A 287 -25.36 4.25 3.99
CA LEU A 287 -25.14 5.16 2.87
C LEU A 287 -23.88 4.81 2.07
N ASN A 288 -24.02 4.65 0.76
CA ASN A 288 -22.85 4.53 -0.12
C ASN A 288 -22.14 5.88 -0.28
N VAL A 289 -20.82 5.88 -0.15
CA VAL A 289 -19.94 6.98 -0.53
C VAL A 289 -19.43 6.71 -1.94
N ARG A 290 -19.56 7.69 -2.83
CA ARG A 290 -19.23 7.56 -4.25
C ARG A 290 -18.14 8.53 -4.68
N SER A 291 -17.47 8.19 -5.78
CA SER A 291 -16.40 9.02 -6.35
C SER A 291 -16.88 10.35 -6.94
N GLY A 292 -18.20 10.56 -7.04
CA GLY A 292 -18.83 11.76 -7.58
C GLY A 292 -20.31 11.84 -7.19
N SER A 293 -20.92 13.01 -7.40
CA SER A 293 -22.34 13.27 -7.14
C SER A 293 -23.21 12.58 -8.20
N GLY A 294 -23.71 11.37 -7.91
CA GLY A 294 -24.57 10.61 -8.80
C GLY A 294 -24.34 9.10 -8.72
N ILE A 295 -25.36 8.31 -9.05
CA ILE A 295 -25.27 6.84 -9.01
C ILE A 295 -24.40 6.22 -10.10
N SER A 296 -24.08 6.98 -11.15
CA SER A 296 -23.14 6.56 -12.21
C SER A 296 -21.69 6.56 -11.75
N TYR A 297 -21.37 7.23 -10.64
CA TYR A 297 -20.03 7.23 -10.06
C TYR A 297 -19.82 6.00 -9.16
N PRO A 298 -18.66 5.32 -9.24
CA PRO A 298 -18.34 4.16 -8.41
C PRO A 298 -18.50 4.41 -6.92
N ILE A 299 -18.90 3.37 -6.19
CA ILE A 299 -18.86 3.34 -4.72
C ILE A 299 -17.41 3.18 -4.29
N VAL A 300 -16.95 4.04 -3.38
CA VAL A 300 -15.57 4.07 -2.86
C VAL A 300 -15.50 3.82 -1.36
N ASP A 301 -16.63 3.96 -0.65
CA ASP A 301 -16.75 3.72 0.79
C ASP A 301 -18.24 3.56 1.16
N ALA A 302 -18.57 3.24 2.41
CA ALA A 302 -19.93 3.18 2.93
C ALA A 302 -20.01 3.64 4.40
N LEU A 303 -21.12 4.27 4.76
CA LEU A 303 -21.40 4.79 6.10
C LEU A 303 -22.54 3.99 6.73
N LEU A 304 -22.44 3.75 8.03
CA LEU A 304 -23.47 3.04 8.79
C LEU A 304 -24.61 3.99 9.21
N THR A 305 -25.81 3.45 9.37
CA THR A 305 -26.95 4.16 9.96
C THR A 305 -26.60 4.71 11.34
N GLY A 306 -26.95 5.96 11.61
CA GLY A 306 -26.63 6.69 12.84
C GLY A 306 -25.24 7.34 12.83
N GLN A 307 -24.42 7.12 11.81
CA GLN A 307 -23.10 7.74 11.72
C GLN A 307 -23.23 9.25 11.47
N LYS A 308 -22.58 10.06 12.31
CA LYS A 308 -22.47 11.51 12.12
C LYS A 308 -21.28 11.85 11.23
N ILE A 309 -21.50 12.67 10.22
CA ILE A 309 -20.51 13.06 9.20
C ILE A 309 -20.55 14.56 8.93
N LYS A 310 -19.39 15.13 8.60
CA LYS A 310 -19.30 16.51 8.14
C LYS A 310 -19.48 16.55 6.63
N VAL A 311 -20.44 17.32 6.15
CA VAL A 311 -20.66 17.53 4.71
C VAL A 311 -20.11 18.89 4.33
N TYR A 312 -19.09 18.94 3.46
CA TYR A 312 -18.39 20.17 3.09
C TYR A 312 -19.06 20.93 1.94
N ALA A 313 -19.89 20.28 1.13
CA ALA A 313 -20.63 20.97 0.09
C ALA A 313 -21.86 20.15 -0.28
N THR A 314 -22.93 20.81 -0.68
CA THR A 314 -24.09 20.14 -1.27
C THR A 314 -24.19 20.47 -2.75
N LYS A 315 -24.65 19.51 -3.53
CA LYS A 315 -24.93 19.66 -4.96
C LYS A 315 -26.29 19.08 -5.27
N GLN A 316 -27.16 19.89 -5.87
CA GLN A 316 -28.44 19.44 -6.36
C GLN A 316 -28.29 18.90 -7.79
N ASP A 317 -28.83 17.71 -8.03
CA ASP A 317 -28.89 17.07 -9.34
C ASP A 317 -30.32 16.60 -9.59
N ALA A 318 -31.07 17.40 -10.35
CA ALA A 318 -32.52 17.24 -10.51
C ALA A 318 -33.26 17.14 -9.16
N ALA A 319 -33.84 15.97 -8.86
CA ALA A 319 -34.59 15.70 -7.63
C ALA A 319 -33.70 15.18 -6.47
N ASP A 320 -32.43 14.87 -6.75
CA ASP A 320 -31.49 14.31 -5.78
C ASP A 320 -30.57 15.40 -5.22
N VAL A 321 -30.12 15.20 -3.97
CA VAL A 321 -29.19 16.08 -3.29
C VAL A 321 -28.00 15.25 -2.81
N TRP A 322 -26.79 15.69 -3.19
CA TRP A 322 -25.55 15.01 -2.87
C TRP A 322 -24.69 15.87 -1.94
N GLY A 323 -24.10 15.25 -0.92
CA GLY A 323 -23.19 15.88 0.03
C GLY A 323 -21.76 15.41 -0.18
N ARG A 324 -20.81 16.33 -0.35
CA ARG A 324 -19.38 16.04 -0.45
C ARG A 324 -18.79 15.90 0.94
N ILE A 325 -18.17 14.77 1.23
CA ILE A 325 -17.50 14.49 2.52
C ILE A 325 -15.97 14.41 2.38
N GLY A 326 -15.45 14.55 1.16
CA GLY A 326 -14.02 14.55 0.82
C GLY A 326 -13.78 14.71 -0.70
N ILE A 327 -12.52 14.74 -1.15
CA ILE A 327 -12.23 14.59 -2.60
C ILE A 327 -12.62 13.19 -3.05
N GLY A 328 -13.43 13.11 -4.11
CA GLY A 328 -13.92 11.85 -4.63
C GLY A 328 -14.78 11.08 -3.63
N GLN A 329 -15.46 11.80 -2.71
CA GLN A 329 -16.34 11.18 -1.73
C GLN A 329 -17.61 11.98 -1.60
N TRP A 330 -18.70 11.40 -2.10
CA TRP A 330 -20.02 11.99 -2.16
C TRP A 330 -21.05 11.00 -1.64
N ILE A 331 -21.95 11.48 -0.78
CA ILE A 331 -23.08 10.71 -0.29
C ILE A 331 -24.37 11.27 -0.87
N ALA A 332 -25.40 10.45 -1.02
CA ALA A 332 -26.73 10.95 -1.28
C ALA A 332 -27.33 11.45 0.04
N ILE A 333 -27.62 12.75 0.13
CA ILE A 333 -28.40 13.31 1.25
C ILE A 333 -29.89 13.00 1.02
N LYS A 334 -30.34 13.19 -0.24
CA LYS A 334 -31.68 12.83 -0.69
C LYS A 334 -31.60 12.15 -2.04
N PHE A 335 -32.26 11.02 -2.20
CA PHE A 335 -32.27 10.25 -3.44
C PHE A 335 -33.68 9.74 -3.74
N GLN A 336 -34.21 10.03 -4.93
CA GLN A 336 -35.55 9.63 -5.38
C GLN A 336 -36.67 9.96 -4.39
N GLY A 337 -36.57 11.10 -3.72
CA GLY A 337 -37.54 11.56 -2.72
C GLY A 337 -37.32 11.03 -1.30
N VAL A 338 -36.40 10.09 -1.10
CA VAL A 338 -36.03 9.53 0.21
C VAL A 338 -34.86 10.31 0.80
N GLU A 339 -35.00 10.75 2.05
CA GLU A 339 -33.91 11.36 2.82
C GLU A 339 -33.04 10.26 3.43
N LEU A 340 -31.73 10.30 3.16
CA LEU A 340 -30.77 9.28 3.56
C LEU A 340 -29.72 9.80 4.55
N ALA A 341 -29.54 11.12 4.61
CA ALA A 341 -28.83 11.80 5.69
C ALA A 341 -29.62 13.05 6.11
N LYS A 342 -29.85 13.22 7.41
CA LYS A 342 -30.54 14.39 7.97
C LYS A 342 -29.53 15.32 8.63
N LEU A 343 -29.84 16.62 8.73
CA LEU A 343 -29.06 17.49 9.61
C LEU A 343 -29.13 16.95 11.04
N SER A 344 -27.97 16.80 11.71
CA SER A 344 -27.97 16.58 13.15
C SER A 344 -28.33 17.90 13.82
N GLU A 345 -29.37 17.88 14.65
CA GLU A 345 -29.58 18.93 15.66
C GLU A 345 -28.38 19.03 16.61
#